data_AF-A0A1F6XE90-F1
#
_entry.id   AF-A0A1F6XE90-F1
#
_cell.length_a   1.000
_cell.length_b   1.000
_cell.length_c   1.000
_cell.angle_alpha   90.00
_cell.angle_beta   90.00
_cell.angle_gamma   90.00
#
_symmetry.space_group_name_H-M   'P 1'
#
loop_
_entity.id
_entity.type
_entity.pdbx_description
1 polymer ?
#
loop_
_entity_poly.entity_id
_entity_poly.type
_entity_poly.pdbx_seq_one_letter_code
_entity_poly.pdbx_strand_id
1 'polypeptide(L)'
;MTVRIIFFIILLASILFLPFWVSFLLAIIGMVFFLYYFEAIFILFISDLLYGATEARYFNLTFVSLVLSVILFLAIQFLKKRSTFQSIQ
;
A
#
# COMPACT_ATOMS: atom_id res chain seq x y z
N MET A 1 3.26 -17.86 -4.75
CA MET A 1 4.54 -17.18 -4.46
C MET A 1 5.05 -16.39 -5.66
N THR A 2 5.23 -17.00 -6.84
CA THR A 2 5.71 -16.31 -8.05
C THR A 2 4.89 -15.06 -8.43
N VAL A 3 3.56 -15.16 -8.41
CA VAL A 3 2.66 -14.02 -8.73
C VAL A 3 2.85 -12.84 -7.76
N ARG A 4 3.13 -13.12 -6.48
CA ARG A 4 3.36 -12.09 -5.45
C ARG A 4 4.65 -11.31 -5.73
N ILE A 5 5.70 -12.01 -6.16
CA ILE A 5 7.00 -11.41 -6.52
C ILE A 5 6.85 -10.58 -7.79
N ILE A 6 6.14 -11.08 -8.81
CA ILE A 6 5.89 -10.32 -10.03
C ILE A 6 5.13 -9.03 -9.70
N PHE A 7 4.09 -9.12 -8.87
CA PHE A 7 3.33 -7.94 -8.45
C PHE A 7 4.18 -6.93 -7.69
N PHE A 8 5.08 -7.41 -6.81
CA PHE A 8 6.05 -6.57 -6.12
C PHE A 8 6.98 -5.83 -7.10
N ILE A 9 7.52 -6.52 -8.09
CA ILE A 9 8.38 -5.91 -9.11
C ILE A 9 7.62 -4.85 -9.91
N ILE A 10 6.36 -5.12 -10.28
CA ILE A 10 5.50 -4.16 -10.99
C ILE A 10 5.24 -2.94 -10.11
N LEU A 11 4.90 -3.13 -8.83
CA LEU A 11 4.66 -2.05 -7.88
C LEU A 11 5.93 -1.19 -7.68
N LEU A 12 7.09 -1.83 -7.60
CA LEU A 12 8.38 -1.16 -7.47
C LEU A 12 8.70 -0.33 -8.71
N ALA A 13 8.51 -0.90 -9.91
CA ALA A 13 8.66 -0.16 -11.16
C ALA A 13 7.66 1.00 -11.27
N SER A 14 6.43 0.82 -10.79
CA SER A 14 5.40 1.86 -10.78
C SER A 14 5.85 3.08 -10.01
N ILE A 15 6.53 2.94 -8.87
CA ILE A 15 6.98 4.12 -8.11
C ILE A 15 8.09 4.89 -8.79
N LEU A 16 8.93 4.22 -9.57
CA LEU A 16 10.04 4.87 -10.26
C LEU A 16 9.59 5.60 -11.54
N PHE A 17 8.56 5.09 -12.22
CA PHE A 17 8.21 5.55 -13.56
C PHE A 17 6.78 6.10 -13.70
N LEU A 18 5.87 5.73 -12.81
CA LEU A 18 4.45 6.08 -12.90
C LEU A 18 4.06 7.10 -11.81
N PRO A 19 2.99 7.87 -12.04
CA PRO A 19 2.50 8.82 -11.05
C PRO A 19 2.06 8.11 -9.76
N PHE A 20 2.28 8.78 -8.63
CA PHE A 20 1.97 8.29 -7.27
C PHE A 20 0.61 7.58 -7.15
N TRP A 21 -0.44 8.14 -7.76
CA TRP A 21 -1.79 7.59 -7.72
C TRP A 21 -1.89 6.17 -8.28
N VAL A 22 -1.15 5.86 -9.34
CA VAL A 22 -1.16 4.53 -9.96
C VAL A 22 -0.49 3.52 -9.02
N SER A 23 0.65 3.90 -8.45
CA SER A 23 1.37 3.09 -7.46
C SER A 23 0.53 2.84 -6.21
N PHE A 24 -0.19 3.86 -5.73
CA PHE A 24 -1.09 3.74 -4.59
C PHE A 24 -2.26 2.79 -4.87
N LEU A 25 -2.87 2.87 -6.05
CA LEU A 25 -3.95 1.96 -6.43
C LEU A 25 -3.45 0.51 -6.56
N LEU A 26 -2.29 0.30 -7.17
CA LEU A 26 -1.65 -1.02 -7.24
C LEU A 26 -1.36 -1.57 -5.84
N ALA A 27 -0.88 -0.74 -4.91
CA ALA A 27 -0.64 -1.16 -3.53
C ALA A 27 -1.93 -1.65 -2.86
N ILE A 28 -3.05 -0.94 -3.02
CA ILE A 28 -4.37 -1.35 -2.51
C ILE A 28 -4.79 -2.69 -3.10
N ILE A 29 -4.70 -2.83 -4.42
CA ILE A 29 -5.01 -4.08 -5.13
C ILE A 29 -4.17 -5.22 -4.55
N GLY A 30 -2.85 -5.02 -4.40
CA GLY A 30 -1.96 -5.99 -3.78
C GLY A 30 -2.37 -6.39 -2.36
N MET A 31 -2.74 -5.41 -1.52
CA MET A 31 -3.22 -5.66 -0.15
C MET A 31 -4.56 -6.42 -0.10
N VAL A 32 -5.44 -6.22 -1.08
CA VAL A 32 -6.70 -6.96 -1.19
C VAL A 32 -6.48 -8.38 -1.70
N PHE A 33 -5.67 -8.58 -2.74
CA PHE A 33 -5.42 -9.90 -3.33
C PHE A 33 -4.53 -10.79 -2.47
N PHE A 34 -3.48 -10.25 -1.84
CA PHE A 34 -2.55 -11.02 -1.04
C PHE A 34 -2.85 -10.87 0.46
N LEU A 35 -2.82 -11.98 1.20
CA LEU A 35 -2.86 -11.96 2.65
C LEU A 35 -1.54 -11.38 3.20
N TYR A 36 -1.64 -10.44 4.14
CA TYR A 36 -0.49 -9.83 4.83
C TYR A 36 0.58 -9.25 3.86
N TYR A 37 0.16 -8.43 2.90
CA TYR A 37 1.05 -7.81 1.91
C TYR A 37 1.80 -6.58 2.47
N PHE A 38 2.71 -6.81 3.41
CA PHE A 38 3.55 -5.76 4.02
C PHE A 38 4.50 -5.10 3.01
N GLU A 39 4.81 -5.77 1.91
CA GLU A 39 5.70 -5.24 0.88
C GLU A 39 5.17 -3.95 0.26
N ALA A 40 3.84 -3.79 0.16
CA ALA A 40 3.24 -2.55 -0.32
C ALA A 40 3.49 -1.36 0.62
N ILE A 41 3.49 -1.58 1.95
CA ILE A 41 3.79 -0.54 2.93
C ILE A 41 5.26 -0.13 2.79
N PHE A 42 6.17 -1.11 2.70
CA PHE A 42 7.59 -0.83 2.56
C PHE A 42 7.91 -0.08 1.26
N ILE A 43 7.22 -0.45 0.18
CA ILE A 43 7.39 0.21 -1.10
C ILE A 43 6.82 1.65 -1.08
N LEU A 44 5.64 1.88 -0.50
CA LEU A 44 5.09 3.24 -0.37
C LEU A 44 5.94 4.10 0.58
N PHE A 45 6.55 3.50 1.61
CA PHE A 45 7.55 4.18 2.43
C PHE A 45 8.75 4.64 1.61
N ILE A 46 9.27 3.80 0.72
CA ILE A 46 10.35 4.19 -0.20
C ILE A 46 9.87 5.32 -1.13
N SER A 47 8.62 5.29 -1.59
CA SER A 47 8.05 6.39 -2.37
C SER A 47 8.05 7.72 -1.59
N ASP A 48 7.68 7.70 -0.31
CA ASP A 48 7.80 8.88 0.56
C ASP A 48 9.26 9.30 0.78
N LEU A 49 10.21 8.37 0.84
CA LEU A 49 11.64 8.73 0.95
C LEU A 49 12.19 9.35 -0.35
N LEU A 50 11.72 8.89 -1.51
CA LEU A 50 12.17 9.35 -2.82
C LEU A 50 11.51 10.68 -3.22
N TYR A 51 10.22 10.83 -2.91
CA TYR A 51 9.38 11.93 -3.40
C TYR A 51 8.70 12.74 -2.28
N GLY A 52 8.92 12.39 -1.02
CA GLY A 52 8.33 13.08 0.13
C GLY A 52 8.89 14.48 0.26
N ALA A 53 8.16 15.43 -0.32
CA ALA A 53 8.34 16.84 -0.08
C ALA A 53 7.39 17.29 1.03
N THR A 54 7.87 18.13 1.94
CA THR A 54 6.99 18.86 2.85
C THR A 54 6.17 19.86 2.05
N GLU A 55 4.97 19.44 1.64
CA GLU A 55 4.00 20.37 1.07
C GLU A 55 3.14 20.97 2.18
N ALA A 56 2.96 22.30 2.13
CA ALA A 56 2.04 23.00 3.02
C ALA A 56 0.59 22.48 2.91
N ARG A 57 0.24 21.86 1.78
CA ARG A 57 -1.07 21.22 1.52
C ARG A 57 -1.33 20.00 2.41
N TYR A 58 -0.29 19.33 2.89
CA TYR A 58 -0.40 18.13 3.73
C TYR A 58 -0.01 18.39 5.18
N PHE A 59 -0.30 19.59 5.72
CA PHE A 59 0.05 19.97 7.09
C PHE A 59 1.56 19.85 7.40
N ASN A 60 2.43 20.00 6.40
CA ASN A 60 3.88 19.75 6.50
C ASN A 60 4.24 18.30 6.90
N LEU A 61 3.34 17.34 6.69
CA LEU A 61 3.66 15.93 6.86
C LEU A 61 4.47 15.43 5.67
N THR A 62 5.65 14.87 5.93
CA THR A 62 6.55 14.33 4.91
C THR A 62 6.20 12.88 4.53
N PHE A 63 5.66 12.11 5.48
CA PHE A 63 5.38 10.67 5.34
C PHE A 63 3.88 10.37 5.17
N VAL A 64 3.22 11.10 4.27
CA VAL A 64 1.77 10.99 4.09
C VAL A 64 1.38 9.63 3.54
N SER A 65 2.11 9.11 2.55
CA SER A 65 1.74 7.85 1.91
C SER A 65 2.03 6.64 2.80
N LEU A 66 3.06 6.71 3.65
CA LEU A 66 3.32 5.74 4.71
C LEU A 66 2.14 5.67 5.66
N VAL A 67 1.73 6.80 6.25
CA VAL A 67 0.61 6.85 7.20
C VAL A 67 -0.67 6.31 6.54
N LEU A 68 -0.95 6.74 5.32
CA LEU A 68 -2.12 6.30 4.57
C LEU A 68 -2.08 4.78 4.26
N SER A 69 -0.91 4.26 3.88
CA SER A 69 -0.72 2.83 3.59
C SER A 69 -0.92 1.95 4.83
N VAL A 70 -0.47 2.40 6.00
CA VAL A 70 -0.67 1.69 7.27
C VAL A 70 -2.15 1.68 7.66
N ILE A 71 -2.82 2.83 7.57
CA ILE A 71 -4.26 2.93 7.86
C ILE A 71 -5.05 2.00 6.92
N LEU A 72 -4.77 2.03 5.62
CA LEU A 72 -5.42 1.17 4.64
C LEU A 72 -5.15 -0.30 4.89
N PHE A 73 -3.91 -0.67 5.18
CA PHE A 73 -3.55 -2.04 5.49
C PHE A 73 -4.35 -2.55 6.69
N LEU A 74 -4.41 -1.78 7.79
CA LEU A 74 -5.21 -2.14 8.96
C LEU A 74 -6.69 -2.26 8.63
N ALA A 75 -7.25 -1.32 7.86
CA ALA A 75 -8.64 -1.35 7.43
C ALA A 75 -8.96 -2.59 6.59
N ILE A 76 -8.14 -2.92 5.59
CA ILE A 76 -8.32 -4.10 4.73
C ILE A 76 -8.22 -5.38 5.56
N GLN A 77 -7.27 -5.46 6.48
CA GLN A 77 -7.09 -6.63 7.33
C GLN A 77 -8.26 -6.81 8.30
N PHE A 78 -8.80 -5.71 8.82
CA PHE A 78 -10.02 -5.74 9.64
C PHE A 78 -11.23 -6.21 8.86
N LEU A 79 -11.41 -5.71 7.62
CA LEU A 79 -12.49 -6.15 6.72
C LEU A 79 -12.38 -7.64 6.39
N LYS A 80 -11.18 -8.11 6.02
CA LYS A 80 -10.91 -9.53 5.73
C LYS A 80 -11.21 -10.43 6.94
N LYS A 81 -10.84 -10.01 8.14
CA LYS A 81 -11.11 -10.77 9.38
C LYS A 81 -12.61 -10.93 9.64
N ARG A 82 -13.43 -9.94 9.26
CA ARG A 82 -14.89 -10.00 9.43
C ARG A 82 -15.55 -10.99 8.47
N SER A 83 -15.02 -11.14 7.26
CA SER A 83 -15.56 -12.06 6.22
C SER A 83 -15.42 -13.54 6.61
N THR A 84 -14.37 -13.92 7.34
CA THR A 84 -14.19 -15.31 7.81
C THR A 84 -15.08 -15.67 9.01
N PHE A 85 -15.60 -14.67 9.73
CA PHE A 85 -16.40 -14.92 10.94
C PHE A 85 -17.86 -15.29 10.63
N GLN A 86 -18.37 -14.98 9.43
CA GLN A 86 -19.75 -15.31 9.02
C GLN A 86 -19.94 -16.74 8.50
N SER A 87 -18.87 -17.52 8.28
CA SER A 87 -18.98 -18.90 7.77
C SER A 87 -18.95 -19.97 8.86
N ILE A 88 -19.03 -19.60 10.15
CA ILE A 88 -18.91 -20.52 11.30
C ILE A 88 -20.15 -20.43 12.24
N GLN A 89 -21.19 -19.66 11.88
CA GLN A 89 -22.49 -19.69 12.56
C GLN A 89 -23.52 -20.41 11.69
#